data_AF-A0ABC8QMG1-F1
#
_entry.id   AF-A0ABC8QMG1-F1
#
_cell.length_a   1.000
_cell.length_b   1.000
_cell.length_c   1.000
_cell.angle_alpha   90.00
_cell.angle_beta   90.00
_cell.angle_gamma   90.00
#
_symmetry.space_group_name_H-M   'P 1'
#
loop_
_entity.id
_entity.type
_entity.pdbx_description
1 polymer ?
#
loop_
_entity_poly.entity_id
_entity_poly.type
_entity_poly.pdbx_seq_one_letter_code
_entity_poly.pdbx_strand_id
1 'polypeptide(L)'
;MMGFMMWMAGSTVHLFSIGITFSALWQPLSALQGVGKVFEPYKDSKVDLLGPKLVFIALNLVGLGLGVWKLNTLGLLPTHASDWVSSLPPAQV
;
A
#
# COMPACT_ATOMS: atom_id res chain seq x y z
N MET A 1 11.02 -7.82 -5.06
CA MET A 1 10.17 -8.75 -5.83
C MET A 1 8.76 -8.19 -6.06
N MET A 2 8.08 -7.62 -5.05
CA MET A 2 6.74 -7.03 -5.20
C MET A 2 6.62 -5.95 -6.28
N GLY A 3 7.58 -5.03 -6.37
CA GLY A 3 7.55 -3.96 -7.39
C GLY A 3 7.57 -4.47 -8.83
N PHE A 4 8.26 -5.58 -9.09
CA PHE A 4 8.28 -6.22 -10.41
C PHE A 4 6.92 -6.87 -10.74
N MET A 5 6.30 -7.55 -9.77
CA MET A 5 4.96 -8.12 -9.93
C MET A 5 3.89 -7.03 -10.14
N MET A 6 3.98 -5.90 -9.40
CA MET A 6 3.12 -4.73 -9.60
C MET A 6 3.26 -4.09 -10.98
N TRP A 7 4.48 -4.11 -11.54
CA TRP A 7 4.74 -3.60 -12.89
C TRP A 7 4.16 -4.53 -13.97
N MET A 8 4.39 -5.84 -13.83
CA MET A 8 3.83 -6.87 -14.74
C MET A 8 2.30 -6.95 -14.70
N ALA A 9 1.66 -6.56 -13.60
CA ALA A 9 0.21 -6.55 -13.45
C ALA A 9 -0.52 -5.56 -14.40
N GLY A 10 0.22 -4.66 -15.08
CA GLY A 10 -0.33 -3.73 -16.06
C GLY A 10 -1.33 -2.72 -15.47
N SER A 11 -2.06 -2.01 -16.33
CA SER A 11 -3.11 -1.04 -15.96
C SER A 11 -4.53 -1.60 -16.06
N THR A 12 -4.68 -2.87 -16.43
CA THR A 12 -5.98 -3.56 -16.54
C THR A 12 -6.36 -4.25 -15.24
N VAL A 13 -7.63 -4.11 -14.86
CA VAL A 13 -8.19 -4.73 -13.67
C VAL A 13 -8.45 -6.20 -13.92
N HIS A 14 -7.48 -7.05 -13.58
CA HIS A 14 -7.66 -8.50 -13.51
C HIS A 14 -7.75 -8.95 -12.04
N LEU A 15 -8.47 -10.04 -11.77
CA LEU A 15 -8.58 -10.66 -10.43
C LEU A 15 -7.20 -10.84 -9.75
N PHE A 16 -6.21 -11.27 -10.53
CA PHE A 16 -4.83 -11.41 -10.05
C PHE A 16 -4.14 -10.07 -9.75
N SER A 17 -4.36 -9.03 -10.55
CA SER A 17 -3.81 -7.70 -10.31
C SER A 17 -4.36 -7.07 -9.02
N ILE A 18 -5.63 -7.33 -8.69
CA ILE A 18 -6.25 -6.85 -7.43
C ILE A 18 -5.58 -7.51 -6.23
N GLY A 19 -5.45 -8.85 -6.24
CA GLY A 19 -4.83 -9.60 -5.14
C GLY A 19 -3.36 -9.22 -4.89
N ILE A 20 -2.59 -9.02 -5.97
CA ILE A 20 -1.20 -8.56 -5.88
C ILE A 20 -1.13 -7.14 -5.30
N THR A 21 -1.98 -6.23 -5.75
CA THR A 21 -2.00 -4.84 -5.28
C THR A 21 -2.38 -4.76 -3.79
N PHE A 22 -3.37 -5.56 -3.36
CA PHE A 22 -3.73 -5.64 -1.95
C PHE A 22 -2.58 -6.21 -1.09
N SER A 23 -1.93 -7.27 -1.56
CA SER A 23 -0.78 -7.85 -0.87
C SER A 23 0.40 -6.87 -0.79
N ALA A 24 0.60 -6.06 -1.84
CA ALA A 24 1.61 -5.01 -1.90
C ALA A 24 1.36 -3.86 -0.91
N LEU A 25 0.10 -3.63 -0.54
CA LEU A 25 -0.28 -2.69 0.51
C LEU A 25 -0.20 -3.31 1.91
N TRP A 26 -0.61 -4.57 2.03
CA TRP A 26 -0.67 -5.26 3.32
C TRP A 26 0.71 -5.54 3.92
N GLN A 27 1.70 -5.89 3.08
CA GLN A 27 3.06 -6.15 3.54
C GLN A 27 3.71 -4.96 4.26
N PRO A 28 3.79 -3.74 3.68
CA PRO A 28 4.38 -2.61 4.36
C PRO A 28 3.56 -2.17 5.57
N LEU A 29 2.23 -2.35 5.56
CA LEU A 29 1.39 -2.09 6.73
C LEU A 29 1.75 -3.02 7.91
N SER A 30 1.88 -4.31 7.64
CA SER A 30 2.31 -5.33 8.61
C SER A 30 3.74 -5.08 9.10
N ALA A 31 4.64 -4.68 8.21
CA ALA A 31 6.01 -4.32 8.54
C ALA A 31 6.09 -3.10 9.48
N LEU A 32 5.26 -2.09 9.27
CA LEU A 32 5.17 -0.90 10.15
C LEU A 32 4.64 -1.26 11.55
N GLN A 33 3.65 -2.14 11.65
CA GLN A 33 3.17 -2.65 12.94
C GLN A 33 4.22 -3.52 13.65
N GLY A 34 5.06 -4.21 12.89
CA GLY A 34 6.09 -5.11 13.36
C GLY A 34 7.46 -4.48 13.67
N VAL A 35 7.65 -3.16 13.48
CA VAL A 35 8.95 -2.47 13.63
C VAL A 35 9.62 -2.82 14.96
N GLY A 36 8.87 -2.84 16.07
CA GLY A 36 9.41 -3.16 17.39
C GLY A 36 10.08 -4.53 17.43
N LYS A 37 9.43 -5.55 16.86
CA LYS A 37 9.89 -6.95 16.81
C LYS A 37 11.05 -7.14 15.84
N VAL A 38 11.03 -6.44 14.70
CA VAL A 38 12.10 -6.52 13.69
C VAL A 38 13.43 -6.00 14.27
N PHE A 39 13.37 -4.95 15.08
CA PHE A 39 14.57 -4.33 15.67
C PHE A 39 14.93 -4.86 17.06
N GLU A 40 14.11 -5.76 17.64
CA GLU A 40 14.32 -6.32 18.97
C GLU A 40 15.63 -7.10 19.12
N PRO A 41 16.03 -7.96 18.15
CA PRO A 41 17.31 -8.69 18.23
C PRO A 41 18.56 -7.80 18.14
N TYR A 42 18.41 -6.55 17.66
CA TYR A 42 19.52 -5.65 17.38
C TYR A 42 19.72 -4.61 18.50
N LYS A 43 18.90 -4.64 19.56
CA LYS A 43 19.03 -3.75 20.71
C LYS A 43 20.34 -4.04 21.45
N ASP A 44 21.34 -3.20 21.21
CA ASP A 44 22.59 -3.17 21.94
C ASP A 44 22.79 -1.75 22.51
N SER A 45 23.37 -1.63 23.70
CA SER A 45 23.62 -0.37 24.40
C SER A 45 24.66 0.52 23.69
N LYS A 46 25.39 -0.02 22.71
CA LYS A 46 26.45 0.68 21.98
C LYS A 46 26.03 1.18 20.59
N VAL A 47 24.88 0.78 20.08
CA VAL A 47 24.49 1.06 18.69
C VAL A 47 23.16 1.82 18.65
N ASP A 48 23.15 2.98 18.02
CA ASP A 48 21.93 3.74 17.81
C ASP A 48 21.09 3.12 16.67
N LEU A 49 19.92 2.60 17.03
CA LEU A 49 18.97 1.99 16.11
C LEU A 49 17.95 2.99 15.56
N LEU A 50 17.97 4.26 16.00
CA LEU A 50 16.99 5.26 15.58
C LEU A 50 17.10 5.56 14.08
N GLY A 51 18.32 5.75 13.56
CA GLY A 51 18.55 5.98 12.13
C GLY A 51 17.99 4.85 11.24
N PRO A 52 18.42 3.60 11.45
CA PRO A 52 17.88 2.45 10.70
C PRO A 52 16.36 2.27 10.84
N LYS A 53 15.78 2.52 12.02
CA LYS A 53 14.32 2.48 12.22
C LYS A 53 13.60 3.53 11.37
N LEU A 54 14.09 4.76 11.34
CA LEU A 54 13.48 5.83 10.55
C LEU A 54 13.54 5.53 9.06
N VAL A 55 14.67 5.02 8.57
CA VAL A 55 14.81 4.60 7.17
C VAL A 55 13.85 3.45 6.84
N PHE A 56 13.74 2.45 7.72
CA PHE A 56 12.80 1.34 7.54
C PHE A 56 11.35 1.83 7.47
N ILE A 57 10.94 2.73 8.36
CA ILE A 57 9.59 3.32 8.34
C ILE A 57 9.38 4.10 7.05
N ALA A 58 10.33 4.97 6.67
CA ALA A 58 10.24 5.78 5.46
C ALA A 58 10.08 4.93 4.19
N LEU A 59 10.86 3.85 4.05
CA LEU A 59 10.78 2.96 2.91
C LEU A 59 9.45 2.21 2.84
N ASN A 60 8.90 1.77 3.98
CA ASN A 60 7.57 1.14 4.02
C ASN A 60 6.45 2.13 3.70
N LEU A 61 6.57 3.40 4.12
CA LEU A 61 5.62 4.46 3.75
C LEU A 61 5.65 4.78 2.25
N VAL A 62 6.85 4.81 1.64
CA VAL A 62 6.97 4.95 0.18
C VAL A 62 6.31 3.76 -0.53
N GLY A 63 6.52 2.53 -0.04
CA GLY A 63 5.86 1.34 -0.56
C GLY A 63 4.33 1.41 -0.48
N LEU A 64 3.78 1.88 0.65
CA LEU A 64 2.35 2.13 0.81
C LEU A 64 1.85 3.18 -0.19
N GLY A 65 2.56 4.30 -0.35
CA GLY A 65 2.20 5.34 -1.30
C GLY A 65 2.12 4.83 -2.75
N LEU A 66 3.09 4.01 -3.16
CA LEU A 66 3.08 3.37 -4.48
C LEU A 66 1.91 2.39 -4.66
N GLY A 67 1.54 1.65 -3.61
CA GLY A 67 0.37 0.77 -3.63
C GLY A 67 -0.95 1.55 -3.75
N VAL A 68 -1.09 2.69 -3.04
CA VAL A 68 -2.27 3.55 -3.12
C VAL A 68 -2.38 4.18 -4.50
N TRP A 69 -1.26 4.66 -5.05
CA TRP A 69 -1.21 5.15 -6.42
C TRP A 69 -1.64 4.06 -7.41
N LYS A 70 -1.17 2.83 -7.26
CA LYS A 70 -1.59 1.71 -8.10
C LYS A 70 -3.10 1.44 -8.01
N LEU A 71 -3.69 1.43 -6.81
CA LEU A 71 -5.14 1.29 -6.63
C LEU A 71 -5.93 2.39 -7.35
N ASN A 72 -5.43 3.63 -7.31
CA ASN A 72 -6.03 4.73 -8.06
C ASN A 72 -5.95 4.51 -9.58
N THR A 73 -4.79 4.06 -10.09
CA THR A 73 -4.64 3.77 -11.54
C THR A 73 -5.52 2.61 -12.03
N LEU A 74 -5.88 1.68 -11.14
CA LEU A 74 -6.79 0.58 -11.43
C LEU A 74 -8.27 0.99 -11.30
N GLY A 75 -8.58 2.23 -10.90
CA GLY A 75 -9.96 2.68 -10.69
C GLY A 75 -10.67 2.00 -9.52
N LEU A 76 -9.92 1.43 -8.57
CA LEU A 76 -10.49 0.72 -7.42
C LEU A 76 -10.79 1.64 -6.23
N LEU A 77 -10.31 2.88 -6.26
CA LEU A 77 -10.62 3.89 -5.26
C LEU A 77 -11.86 4.69 -5.68
N PRO A 78 -12.83 4.92 -4.77
CA PRO A 78 -14.05 5.66 -5.05
C PRO A 78 -13.77 7.17 -5.15
N THR A 79 -13.05 7.55 -6.20
CA THR A 79 -12.47 8.90 -6.40
C THR A 79 -13.20 9.69 -7.48
N HIS A 80 -13.98 9.02 -8.34
CA HIS A 80 -14.76 9.65 -9.39
C HIS A 80 -16.23 9.77 -8.99
N ALA A 81 -16.91 10.83 -9.45
CA ALA A 81 -18.34 11.02 -9.20
C ALA A 81 -19.20 9.84 -9.72
N SER A 82 -18.73 9.14 -10.76
CA SER A 82 -19.35 7.91 -11.27
C SER A 82 -19.41 6.80 -10.21
N ASP A 83 -18.45 6.76 -9.29
CA ASP A 83 -18.40 5.72 -8.25
C ASP A 83 -19.53 5.91 -7.23
N TRP A 84 -20.13 7.10 -7.19
CA TRP A 84 -21.17 7.51 -6.26
C TRP A 84 -22.54 7.72 -6.94
N VAL A 85 -22.67 7.41 -8.23
CA VAL A 85 -23.93 7.56 -8.98
C VAL A 85 -25.09 6.81 -8.33
N SER A 86 -24.81 5.66 -7.70
CA SER A 86 -25.81 4.88 -6.95
C SER A 86 -26.36 5.58 -5.71
N SER A 87 -25.66 6.61 -5.21
CA SER A 87 -26.07 7.41 -4.05
C SER A 87 -26.90 8.64 -4.43
N LEU A 88 -27.02 8.94 -5.73
CA LEU A 88 -27.82 10.08 -6.20
C LEU A 88 -29.31 9.73 -6.19
N PRO A 89 -30.19 10.68 -5.84
CA PRO A 89 -31.63 10.49 -5.96
C PRO A 89 -32.03 10.24 -7.42
N PRO A 90 -33.07 9.43 -7.68
CA PRO A 90 -33.55 9.19 -9.03
C PRO A 90 -33.96 10.51 -9.69
N ALA A 91 -33.72 10.64 -10.99
CA ALA A 91 -34.11 11.81 -11.75
C ALA A 91 -35.63 12.06 -11.58
N GLN A 92 -35.99 13.23 -11.07
CA GLN A 92 -37.38 13.65 -10.95
C GLN A 92 -37.88 14.01 -12.35
N VAL A 93 -38.87 13.24 -12.83
CA VAL A 93 -39.57 13.45 -14.10
C VAL A 93 -40.54 14.62 -14.02
#